data_AF-A0A383Z524-F1
#
_entry.id   AF-A0A383Z524-F1
#
_cell.length_a   1.000
_cell.length_b   1.000
_cell.length_c   1.000
_cell.angle_alpha   90.00
_cell.angle_beta   90.00
_cell.angle_gamma   90.00
#
_symmetry.space_group_name_H-M   'P 1'
#
loop_
_entity.id
_entity.type
_entity.pdbx_description
1 polymer ?
#
loop_
_entity_poly.entity_id
_entity_poly.type
_entity_poly.pdbx_seq_one_letter_code
_entity_poly.pdbx_strand_id
1 'polypeptide(L)'
;MQVKRQWESAVEPEHHEVFNRLLEDTVVQRFLAWDKKLRVSDKYLLSMVIAYFSRAGLFSWQYQRIHFFLALYLANDMEEDNQAPKQAIFSFLYGKSRVQLPMFHKLRFQLIRSMRWKTWVSRDECEEIQTYDPEHWAWGRDRTLIP
;
A
#
# COMPACT_ATOMS: atom_id res chain seq x y z
N MET A 1 21.47 -24.54 -22.05
CA MET A 1 20.08 -24.08 -22.04
C MET A 1 19.83 -23.38 -20.71
N GLN A 2 19.86 -22.05 -20.68
CA GLN A 2 19.43 -21.31 -19.49
C GLN A 2 17.91 -21.40 -19.42
N VAL A 3 17.40 -22.13 -18.44
CA VAL A 3 15.99 -22.09 -18.09
C VAL A 3 15.74 -20.67 -17.57
N LYS A 4 15.18 -19.79 -18.42
CA LYS A 4 14.51 -18.59 -17.93
C LYS A 4 13.42 -19.09 -17.00
N ARG A 5 13.62 -18.95 -15.67
CA ARG A 5 12.49 -18.99 -14.74
C ARG A 5 11.49 -17.97 -15.30
N GLN A 6 10.36 -18.43 -15.81
CA GLN A 6 9.16 -17.61 -15.84
C GLN A 6 8.89 -17.32 -14.37
N TRP A 7 9.29 -16.15 -13.91
CA TRP A 7 8.83 -15.61 -12.64
C TRP A 7 7.36 -15.30 -12.91
N GLU A 8 6.49 -16.27 -12.61
CA GLU A 8 5.07 -15.97 -12.44
C GLU A 8 5.02 -14.89 -11.37
N SER A 9 4.61 -13.68 -11.76
CA SER A 9 4.57 -12.55 -10.84
C SER A 9 3.82 -12.95 -9.58
N ALA A 10 4.37 -12.66 -8.41
CA ALA A 10 3.73 -12.90 -7.13
C ALA A 10 2.32 -12.26 -7.01
N VAL A 11 1.99 -11.33 -7.92
CA VAL A 11 0.74 -10.59 -7.93
C VAL A 11 0.13 -10.58 -9.33
N GLU A 12 -1.17 -10.89 -9.41
CA GLU A 12 -1.95 -10.77 -10.64
C GLU A 12 -2.03 -9.32 -11.15
N PRO A 13 -1.99 -9.07 -12.47
CA PRO A 13 -2.09 -7.74 -13.08
C PRO A 13 -3.24 -6.87 -12.55
N GLU A 14 -4.38 -7.52 -12.27
CA GLU A 14 -5.59 -6.88 -11.75
C GLU A 14 -5.33 -6.04 -10.47
N HIS A 15 -4.42 -6.47 -9.61
CA HIS A 15 -4.11 -5.74 -8.38
C HIS A 15 -3.23 -4.50 -8.62
N HIS A 16 -2.41 -4.51 -9.67
CA HIS A 16 -1.69 -3.32 -10.13
C HIS A 16 -2.67 -2.31 -10.73
N GLU A 17 -3.66 -2.75 -11.50
CA GLU A 17 -4.70 -1.87 -12.06
C GLU A 17 -5.56 -1.23 -10.95
N VAL A 18 -5.94 -2.00 -9.94
CA VAL A 18 -6.64 -1.48 -8.75
C VAL A 18 -5.81 -0.40 -8.06
N PHE A 19 -4.52 -0.65 -7.86
CA PHE A 19 -3.61 0.31 -7.24
C PHE A 19 -3.52 1.59 -8.08
N ASN A 20 -3.30 1.49 -9.39
CA ASN A 20 -3.20 2.63 -10.29
C ASN A 20 -4.48 3.48 -10.28
N ARG A 21 -5.66 2.84 -10.35
CA ARG A 21 -6.95 3.54 -10.22
C ARG A 21 -7.07 4.28 -8.89
N LEU A 22 -6.59 3.69 -7.79
CA LEU A 22 -6.64 4.33 -6.47
C LEU A 22 -5.63 5.48 -6.32
N LEU A 23 -4.54 5.47 -7.08
CA LEU A 23 -3.60 6.58 -7.16
C LEU A 23 -4.18 7.80 -7.91
N GLU A 24 -5.23 7.62 -8.71
CA GLU A 24 -5.98 8.72 -9.34
C GLU A 24 -6.97 9.40 -8.37
N ASP A 25 -7.23 8.79 -7.21
CA ASP A 25 -8.13 9.37 -6.22
C ASP A 25 -7.55 10.67 -5.62
N THR A 26 -8.34 11.76 -5.70
CA THR A 26 -7.91 13.09 -5.25
C THR A 26 -7.41 13.17 -3.81
N VAL A 27 -7.94 12.34 -2.89
CA VAL A 27 -7.48 12.33 -1.49
C VAL A 27 -6.17 11.57 -1.37
N VAL A 28 -6.02 10.46 -2.11
CA VAL A 28 -4.76 9.70 -2.19
C VAL A 28 -3.66 10.57 -2.78
N GLN A 29 -3.91 11.26 -3.89
CA GLN A 29 -2.93 12.19 -4.50
C GLN A 29 -2.49 13.29 -3.54
N ARG A 30 -3.44 13.94 -2.86
CA ARG A 30 -3.12 14.98 -1.86
C ARG A 30 -2.30 14.43 -0.70
N PHE A 31 -2.59 13.22 -0.25
CA PHE A 31 -1.82 12.55 0.81
C PHE A 31 -0.37 12.27 0.35
N LEU A 32 -0.20 11.68 -0.84
CA LEU A 32 1.12 11.36 -1.39
C LEU A 32 1.95 12.62 -1.68
N ALA A 33 1.31 13.72 -2.10
CA ALA A 33 1.96 15.01 -2.29
C ALA A 33 2.35 15.69 -0.96
N TRP A 34 1.60 15.42 0.11
CA TRP A 34 1.92 15.92 1.45
C TRP A 34 3.14 15.22 2.06
N ASP A 35 3.31 13.92 1.82
CA ASP A 35 4.43 13.13 2.36
C ASP A 35 5.74 13.37 1.60
N LYS A 36 6.24 14.60 1.62
CA LYS A 36 7.46 15.01 0.90
C LYS A 36 8.73 14.29 1.35
N LYS A 37 8.76 13.78 2.58
CA LYS A 37 9.88 13.03 3.14
C LYS A 37 9.72 11.52 3.02
N LEU A 38 8.67 11.07 2.34
CA LEU A 38 8.37 9.67 2.06
C LEU A 38 8.42 8.80 3.33
N ARG A 39 7.89 9.32 4.44
CA ARG A 39 7.93 8.64 5.74
C ARG A 39 6.85 7.59 5.89
N VAL A 40 5.81 7.66 5.06
CA VAL A 40 4.63 6.79 5.17
C VAL A 40 4.19 6.21 3.83
N SER A 41 4.87 6.58 2.75
CA SER A 41 4.48 6.25 1.38
C SER A 41 5.67 6.16 0.44
N ASP A 42 6.81 5.66 0.92
CA ASP A 42 7.91 5.27 0.04
C ASP A 42 7.53 4.06 -0.82
N LYS A 43 8.35 3.78 -1.83
CA LYS A 43 8.11 2.72 -2.81
C LYS A 43 7.87 1.34 -2.20
N TYR A 44 8.54 0.98 -1.10
CA TYR A 44 8.34 -0.33 -0.48
C TYR A 44 7.01 -0.41 0.26
N LEU A 45 6.64 0.63 1.02
CA LEU A 45 5.31 0.71 1.64
C LEU A 45 4.20 0.66 0.59
N LEU A 46 4.39 1.27 -0.57
CA LEU A 46 3.43 1.21 -1.69
C LEU A 46 3.41 -0.16 -2.36
N SER A 47 4.55 -0.85 -2.51
CA SER A 47 4.58 -2.26 -2.95
C SER A 47 3.80 -3.17 -2.00
N MET A 48 3.92 -2.95 -0.68
CA MET A 48 3.16 -3.72 0.31
C MET A 48 1.65 -3.52 0.17
N VAL A 49 1.18 -2.34 -0.25
CA VAL A 49 -0.24 -2.12 -0.55
C VAL A 49 -0.73 -3.06 -1.65
N ILE A 50 0.05 -3.21 -2.73
CA ILE A 50 -0.27 -4.13 -3.83
C ILE A 50 -0.25 -5.59 -3.35
N ALA A 51 0.77 -5.98 -2.58
CA ALA A 51 0.86 -7.31 -1.97
C ALA A 51 -0.39 -7.61 -1.10
N TYR A 52 -0.85 -6.63 -0.32
CA TYR A 52 -2.05 -6.79 0.51
C TYR A 52 -3.33 -6.87 -0.29
N PHE A 53 -3.46 -6.15 -1.41
CA PHE A 53 -4.59 -6.32 -2.32
C PHE A 53 -4.62 -7.72 -2.93
N SER A 54 -3.46 -8.24 -3.36
CA SER A 54 -3.34 -9.62 -3.85
C SER A 54 -3.79 -10.64 -2.81
N ARG A 55 -3.35 -10.48 -1.56
CA ARG A 55 -3.65 -11.43 -0.47
C ARG A 55 -5.07 -11.32 0.06
N ALA A 56 -5.69 -10.15 0.00
CA ALA A 56 -7.01 -9.92 0.60
C ALA A 56 -8.14 -10.60 -0.16
N GLY A 57 -7.93 -10.96 -1.43
CA GLY A 57 -8.86 -11.76 -2.24
C GLY A 57 -10.21 -11.08 -2.51
N LEU A 58 -10.28 -9.76 -2.39
CA LEU A 58 -11.45 -8.98 -2.81
C LEU A 58 -11.45 -8.84 -4.33
N PHE A 59 -12.64 -8.73 -4.92
CA PHE A 59 -12.77 -8.39 -6.34
C PHE A 59 -12.32 -6.94 -6.60
N SER A 60 -11.76 -6.65 -7.78
CA SER A 60 -11.27 -5.31 -8.15
C SER A 60 -12.20 -4.15 -7.83
N TRP A 61 -13.48 -4.30 -8.13
CA TRP A 61 -14.47 -3.24 -7.95
C TRP A 61 -14.78 -2.94 -6.48
N GLN A 62 -14.44 -3.84 -5.56
CA GLN A 62 -14.65 -3.65 -4.12
C GLN A 62 -13.58 -2.74 -3.49
N TYR A 63 -12.41 -2.65 -4.12
CA TYR A 63 -11.35 -1.75 -3.65
C TYR A 63 -11.77 -0.29 -3.83
N GLN A 64 -11.55 0.47 -2.76
CA GLN A 64 -11.95 1.87 -2.62
C GLN A 64 -10.85 2.60 -1.85
N ARG A 65 -10.91 3.93 -1.81
CA ARG A 65 -9.98 4.79 -1.06
C ARG A 65 -9.66 4.26 0.34
N ILE A 66 -10.67 3.81 1.09
CA ILE A 66 -10.46 3.30 2.45
C ILE A 66 -9.53 2.09 2.46
N HIS A 67 -9.63 1.19 1.49
CA HIS A 67 -8.78 0.00 1.39
C HIS A 67 -7.31 0.35 1.13
N PHE A 68 -7.05 1.37 0.30
CA PHE A 68 -5.69 1.91 0.12
C PHE A 68 -5.09 2.35 1.46
N PHE A 69 -5.82 3.18 2.21
CA PHE A 69 -5.33 3.68 3.48
C PHE A 69 -5.25 2.62 4.57
N LEU A 70 -6.13 1.60 4.57
CA LEU A 70 -6.03 0.46 5.48
C LEU A 70 -4.78 -0.37 5.22
N ALA A 71 -4.52 -0.67 3.94
CA ALA A 71 -3.34 -1.42 3.52
C ALA A 71 -2.05 -0.62 3.80
N LEU A 72 -2.03 0.67 3.49
CA LEU A 72 -0.87 1.52 3.74
C LEU A 72 -0.61 1.70 5.23
N TYR A 73 -1.66 1.88 6.04
CA TYR A 73 -1.53 1.95 7.49
C TYR A 73 -0.93 0.66 8.05
N LEU A 74 -1.39 -0.50 7.56
CA LEU A 74 -0.83 -1.79 7.94
C LEU A 74 0.63 -1.93 7.51
N ALA A 75 1.00 -1.52 6.30
CA ALA A 75 2.40 -1.55 5.86
C ALA A 75 3.29 -0.74 6.82
N ASN A 76 2.82 0.45 7.22
CA ASN A 76 3.49 1.27 8.23
C ASN A 76 3.45 0.67 9.65
N ASP A 77 2.54 -0.25 9.99
CA ASP A 77 2.61 -1.00 11.26
C ASP A 77 3.71 -2.06 11.23
N MET A 78 4.00 -2.60 10.05
CA MET A 78 4.96 -3.69 9.87
C MET A 78 6.40 -3.19 9.73
N GLU A 79 6.62 -2.06 9.03
CA GLU A 79 7.98 -1.58 8.69
C GLU A 79 8.47 -0.40 9.52
N GLU A 80 7.58 0.49 10.00
CA GLU A 80 7.99 1.75 10.64
C GLU A 80 7.80 1.68 12.16
N ASP A 81 8.89 1.86 12.91
CA ASP A 81 8.84 1.96 14.38
C ASP A 81 8.06 3.20 14.82
N ASN A 82 8.27 4.33 14.13
CA ASN A 82 7.63 5.59 14.48
C ASN A 82 6.16 5.61 14.02
N GLN A 83 5.26 5.49 14.99
CA GLN A 83 3.82 5.45 14.75
C GLN A 83 3.19 6.82 14.45
N ALA A 84 3.92 7.93 14.66
CA ALA A 84 3.35 9.27 14.57
C ALA A 84 3.03 9.73 13.14
N PRO A 85 3.92 9.55 12.12
CA PRO A 85 3.66 10.03 10.76
C PRO A 85 2.38 9.44 10.14
N LYS A 86 2.13 8.14 10.32
CA LYS A 86 0.94 7.49 9.74
C LYS A 86 -0.39 7.95 10.34
N GLN A 87 -0.38 8.61 11.50
CA GLN A 87 -1.59 9.23 12.05
C GLN A 87 -2.16 10.32 11.13
N ALA A 88 -1.35 10.86 10.21
CA ALA A 88 -1.82 11.76 9.17
C ALA A 88 -2.91 11.14 8.29
N ILE A 89 -2.87 9.81 8.06
CA ILE A 89 -3.90 9.07 7.30
C ILE A 89 -5.31 9.39 7.80
N PHE A 90 -5.51 9.45 9.12
CA PHE A 90 -6.82 9.78 9.70
C PHE A 90 -7.30 11.19 9.35
N SER A 91 -6.38 12.15 9.25
CA SER A 91 -6.72 13.54 8.91
C SER A 91 -7.18 13.66 7.45
N PHE A 92 -6.58 12.88 6.55
CA PHE A 92 -6.98 12.84 5.14
C PHE A 92 -8.31 12.09 4.92
N LEU A 93 -8.56 11.02 5.70
CA LEU A 93 -9.80 10.25 5.60
C LEU A 93 -11.00 10.93 6.25
N TYR A 94 -10.82 11.51 7.44
CA TYR A 94 -11.92 11.92 8.31
C TYR A 94 -11.86 13.40 8.74
N GLY A 95 -10.86 14.14 8.29
CA GLY A 95 -10.64 15.52 8.70
C GLY A 95 -10.25 15.61 10.18
N LYS A 96 -10.83 16.59 10.90
CA LYS A 96 -10.55 16.82 12.33
C LYS A 96 -11.27 15.84 13.26
N SER A 97 -12.29 15.13 12.76
CA SER A 97 -13.09 14.23 13.58
C SER A 97 -12.35 12.92 13.85
N ARG A 98 -12.40 12.46 15.10
CA ARG A 98 -11.79 11.18 15.52
C ARG A 98 -12.83 10.07 15.79
N VAL A 99 -14.12 10.33 15.54
CA VAL A 99 -15.21 9.39 15.82
C VAL A 99 -15.11 8.10 15.00
N GLN A 100 -14.49 8.16 13.81
CA GLN A 100 -14.37 7.02 12.90
C GLN A 100 -13.17 6.11 13.19
N LEU A 101 -12.28 6.46 14.13
CA LEU A 101 -11.07 5.66 14.42
C LEU A 101 -11.38 4.22 14.86
N PRO A 102 -12.35 3.95 15.75
CA PRO A 102 -12.71 2.58 16.11
C PRO A 102 -13.15 1.76 14.91
N MET A 103 -13.91 2.37 13.99
CA MET A 103 -14.34 1.71 12.77
C MET A 103 -13.16 1.43 11.84
N PHE A 104 -12.23 2.37 11.67
CA PHE A 104 -11.02 2.15 10.89
C PHE A 104 -10.22 0.95 11.38
N HIS A 105 -9.97 0.84 12.69
CA HIS A 105 -9.24 -0.30 13.25
C HIS A 105 -9.99 -1.62 13.09
N LYS A 106 -11.33 -1.60 13.17
CA LYS A 106 -12.17 -2.77 12.87
C LYS A 106 -12.01 -3.21 11.41
N LEU A 107 -12.06 -2.28 10.46
CA LEU A 107 -11.85 -2.57 9.04
C LEU A 107 -10.43 -3.08 8.76
N ARG A 108 -9.40 -2.50 9.41
CA ARG A 108 -8.01 -2.97 9.31
C ARG A 108 -7.89 -4.42 9.76
N PHE A 109 -8.52 -4.75 10.89
CA PHE A 109 -8.55 -6.13 11.38
C PHE A 109 -9.27 -7.08 10.41
N GLN A 110 -10.35 -6.64 9.76
CA GLN A 110 -11.04 -7.42 8.72
C GLN A 110 -10.14 -7.65 7.50
N LEU A 111 -9.39 -6.64 7.06
CA LEU A 111 -8.41 -6.78 5.98
C LEU A 111 -7.31 -7.80 6.33
N ILE A 112 -6.74 -7.71 7.54
CA ILE A 112 -5.73 -8.69 8.01
C ILE A 112 -6.30 -10.12 8.00
N ARG A 113 -7.56 -10.26 8.45
CA ARG A 113 -8.25 -11.56 8.45
C ARG A 113 -8.47 -12.11 7.04
N SER A 114 -8.85 -11.27 6.07
CA SER A 114 -9.05 -11.74 4.69
C SER A 114 -7.76 -12.25 4.06
N MET A 115 -6.61 -11.65 4.43
CA MET A 115 -5.27 -12.12 4.06
C MET A 115 -4.81 -13.39 4.78
N ARG A 116 -5.67 -14.04 5.58
CA ARG A 116 -5.32 -15.20 6.43
C ARG A 116 -4.09 -14.92 7.31
N TRP A 117 -4.00 -13.69 7.84
CA TRP A 117 -2.89 -13.23 8.69
C TRP A 117 -1.52 -13.16 8.00
N LYS A 118 -1.46 -13.30 6.67
CA LYS A 118 -0.21 -13.16 5.91
C LYS A 118 0.11 -11.67 5.70
N THR A 119 0.60 -10.99 6.75
CA THR A 119 0.94 -9.56 6.70
C THR A 119 2.42 -9.29 6.41
N TRP A 120 3.29 -10.28 6.60
CA TRP A 120 4.72 -10.17 6.29
C TRP A 120 4.93 -10.10 4.77
N VAL A 121 5.63 -9.07 4.30
CA VAL A 121 6.01 -8.90 2.88
C VAL A 121 7.52 -8.77 2.86
N SER A 122 8.21 -9.64 2.12
CA SER A 122 9.66 -9.55 2.04
C SER A 122 10.09 -8.40 1.13
N ARG A 123 11.34 -7.95 1.29
CA ARG A 123 11.94 -7.00 0.36
C ARG A 123 11.93 -7.52 -1.09
N ASP A 124 12.29 -8.78 -1.28
CA ASP A 124 12.31 -9.41 -2.62
C ASP A 124 10.92 -9.40 -3.27
N GLU A 125 9.86 -9.66 -2.49
CA GLU A 125 8.48 -9.59 -2.98
C GLU A 125 8.09 -8.15 -3.38
N CYS A 126 8.51 -7.15 -2.60
CA CYS A 126 8.31 -5.75 -2.96
C CYS A 126 9.04 -5.37 -4.25
N GLU A 127 10.28 -5.82 -4.42
CA GLU A 127 11.09 -5.57 -5.62
C GLU A 127 10.48 -6.27 -6.84
N GLU A 128 9.99 -7.51 -6.69
CA GLU A 128 9.28 -8.24 -7.74
C GLU A 128 8.02 -7.49 -8.21
N ILE A 129 7.21 -7.00 -7.28
CA ILE A 129 6.04 -6.15 -7.58
C ILE A 129 6.45 -4.90 -8.38
N GLN A 130 7.57 -4.27 -8.04
CA GLN A 130 8.08 -3.09 -8.76
C GLN A 130 8.51 -3.44 -10.19
N THR A 131 8.99 -4.66 -10.44
CA THR A 131 9.42 -5.09 -11.79
C THR A 131 8.28 -5.23 -12.79
N TYR A 132 7.02 -5.29 -12.34
CA TYR A 132 5.85 -5.38 -13.22
C TYR A 132 5.73 -4.15 -14.15
N ASP A 133 5.94 -2.96 -13.59
CA ASP A 133 6.00 -1.69 -14.34
C ASP A 133 7.11 -0.82 -13.75
N PRO A 134 8.37 -1.02 -14.16
CA PRO A 134 9.53 -0.36 -13.55
C PRO A 134 9.51 1.17 -13.71
N GLU A 135 8.86 1.68 -14.76
CA GLU A 135 8.79 3.11 -15.07
C GLU A 135 7.65 3.82 -14.33
N HIS A 136 6.86 3.09 -13.55
CA HIS A 136 5.76 3.66 -12.79
C HIS A 136 6.28 4.68 -11.77
N TRP A 137 5.73 5.90 -11.80
CA TRP A 137 6.20 7.04 -11.00
C TRP A 137 6.23 6.78 -9.48
N ALA A 138 5.38 5.88 -8.97
CA ALA A 138 5.35 5.51 -7.56
C ALA A 138 6.68 4.91 -7.08
N TRP A 139 7.45 4.27 -7.97
CA TRP A 139 8.74 3.66 -7.64
C TRP A 139 9.87 4.68 -7.54
N GLY A 140 9.68 5.88 -8.12
CA GLY A 140 10.53 7.04 -7.90
C GLY A 140 10.41 7.63 -6.49
N ARG A 141 9.45 7.17 -5.68
CA ARG A 141 9.28 7.55 -4.28
C ARG A 141 10.28 6.81 -3.40
N ASP A 142 11.56 7.02 -3.65
CA ASP A 142 12.65 6.40 -2.90
C ASP A 142 13.16 7.33 -1.79
N ARG A 143 12.87 6.96 -0.54
CA ARG A 143 13.30 7.71 0.65
C ARG A 143 14.83 7.80 0.77
N THR A 144 15.57 6.83 0.23
CA THR A 144 17.05 6.80 0.30
C THR A 144 17.70 7.90 -0.56
N LEU A 145 16.95 8.46 -1.51
CA LEU A 145 17.39 9.56 -2.36
C LEU A 145 17.11 10.94 -1.74
N ILE A 146 16.45 10.99 -0.59
CA ILE A 146 16.13 12.22 0.14
C ILE A 146 17.25 12.48 1.16
N PRO A 147 17.94 13.63 1.09
CA PRO A 147 18.98 14.02 2.04
C PRO A 147 18.52 14.12 3.51
#